data_AF-A0A2S4KPV6-F1
#
_entry.id   AF-A0A2S4KPV6-F1
#
_cell.length_a   1.000
_cell.length_b   1.000
_cell.length_c   1.000
_cell.angle_alpha   90.00
_cell.angle_beta   90.00
_cell.angle_gamma   90.00
#
_symmetry.space_group_name_H-M   'P 1'
#
loop_
_entity.id
_entity.type
_entity.pdbx_description
1 polymer ?
#
loop_
_entity_poly.entity_id
_entity_poly.type
_entity_poly.pdbx_seq_one_letter_code
_entity_poly.pdbx_strand_id
1 'polypeptide(L)'
;MNTTRIVALDERIADNDDRLFQRITQEFGDSFSASRCDISKFEPFLIQLFHSQVEDRIVIFRHRPSKTLLGCIRVLEGDENQKKQDDKKQGTETTVWEIMEAKGVYAGLIPAGCRFEAMYVELRLITKR
;
A
#
# COMPACT_ATOMS: atom_id res chain seq x y z
N MET A 1 6.10 19.91 -2.21
CA MET A 1 5.99 19.29 -0.87
C MET A 1 6.16 17.79 -1.07
N ASN A 2 7.07 17.14 -0.35
CA ASN A 2 7.21 15.69 -0.42
C ASN A 2 6.01 15.08 0.30
N THR A 3 5.07 14.50 -0.45
CA THR A 3 3.94 13.78 0.14
C THR A 3 4.47 12.52 0.83
N THR A 4 4.18 12.37 2.12
CA THR A 4 4.46 11.13 2.87
C THR A 4 3.76 9.97 2.17
N ARG A 5 4.52 8.98 1.70
CA ARG A 5 3.97 7.83 0.97
C ARG A 5 3.81 6.61 1.87
N ILE A 6 4.57 6.51 2.96
CA ILE A 6 4.59 5.36 3.86
C ILE A 6 4.81 5.84 5.29
N VAL A 7 4.14 5.22 6.24
CA VAL A 7 4.32 5.44 7.69
C VAL A 7 4.37 4.11 8.43
N ALA A 8 5.22 4.03 9.45
CA ALA A 8 5.18 2.93 10.41
C ALA A 8 4.00 3.15 11.38
N LEU A 9 3.33 2.06 11.75
CA LEU A 9 2.22 2.05 12.69
C LEU A 9 2.57 1.20 13.92
N ASP A 10 2.00 1.59 15.06
CA ASP A 10 1.91 0.70 16.22
C ASP A 10 0.88 -0.41 15.93
N GLU A 11 1.19 -1.66 16.28
CA GLU A 11 0.29 -2.81 16.07
C GLU A 11 -1.10 -2.58 16.68
N ARG A 12 -1.16 -1.95 17.86
CA ARG A 12 -2.43 -1.67 18.56
C ARG A 12 -3.28 -0.64 17.84
N ILE A 13 -2.67 0.22 17.02
CA ILE A 13 -3.40 1.16 16.16
C ILE A 13 -3.96 0.41 14.96
N ALA A 14 -3.16 -0.46 14.33
CA ALA A 14 -3.57 -1.17 13.12
C ALA A 14 -4.74 -2.16 13.32
N ASP A 15 -4.88 -2.70 14.53
CA ASP A 15 -5.98 -3.61 14.91
C ASP A 15 -7.21 -2.88 15.48
N ASN A 16 -7.20 -1.55 15.58
CA ASN A 16 -8.33 -0.74 16.05
C ASN A 16 -8.80 0.21 14.94
N ASP A 17 -9.97 -0.06 14.35
CA ASP A 17 -10.45 0.66 13.17
C ASP A 17 -10.56 2.17 13.39
N ASP A 18 -11.16 2.62 14.50
CA ASP A 18 -11.32 4.05 14.77
C ASP A 18 -9.96 4.77 14.87
N ARG A 19 -9.01 4.19 15.61
CA ARG A 19 -7.66 4.75 15.76
C ARG A 19 -6.87 4.68 14.46
N LEU A 20 -7.05 3.61 13.70
CA LEU A 20 -6.43 3.44 12.39
C LEU A 20 -6.92 4.52 11.44
N PHE A 21 -8.23 4.72 11.28
CA PHE A 21 -8.78 5.76 10.40
C PHE A 21 -8.35 7.15 10.83
N GLN A 22 -8.33 7.43 12.13
CA GLN A 22 -7.80 8.70 12.64
C GLN A 22 -6.32 8.89 12.26
N ARG A 23 -5.51 7.85 12.42
CA ARG A 23 -4.07 7.90 12.10
C ARG A 23 -3.82 8.05 10.60
N ILE A 24 -4.57 7.33 9.77
CA ILE A 24 -4.48 7.42 8.31
C ILE A 24 -4.89 8.82 7.84
N THR A 25 -5.97 9.37 8.40
CA THR A 25 -6.42 10.73 8.07
C THR A 25 -5.37 11.79 8.41
N GLN A 26 -4.70 11.64 9.56
CA GLN A 26 -3.62 12.54 9.95
C GLN A 26 -2.40 12.50 9.00
N GLU A 27 -2.04 11.31 8.51
CA GLU A 27 -0.82 11.10 7.72
C GLU A 27 -1.04 11.31 6.21
N PHE A 28 -2.22 10.96 5.69
CA PHE A 28 -2.53 10.93 4.26
C PHE A 28 -3.67 11.86 3.85
N GLY A 29 -4.34 12.52 4.80
CA GLY A 29 -5.34 13.56 4.57
C GLY A 29 -6.80 13.13 4.73
N ASP A 30 -7.68 14.14 4.77
CA ASP A 30 -9.11 14.01 5.12
C ASP A 30 -9.94 13.13 4.18
N SER A 31 -9.45 12.85 2.97
CA SER A 31 -10.16 11.98 2.03
C SER A 31 -10.37 10.55 2.52
N PHE A 32 -9.62 10.11 3.53
CA PHE A 32 -9.74 8.76 4.09
C PHE A 32 -10.67 8.68 5.30
N SER A 33 -11.28 9.79 5.71
CA SER A 33 -12.17 9.84 6.87
C SER A 33 -13.54 9.16 6.63
N ALA A 34 -13.98 9.04 5.38
CA ALA A 34 -15.24 8.37 4.99
C ALA A 34 -15.03 6.98 4.35
N SER A 35 -13.80 6.49 4.31
CA SER A 35 -13.39 5.30 3.58
C SER A 35 -13.99 3.99 4.07
N ARG A 36 -13.97 2.95 3.22
CA ARG A 36 -14.34 1.57 3.57
C ARG A 36 -13.10 0.68 3.50
N CYS A 37 -13.07 -0.36 4.33
CA CYS A 37 -12.05 -1.41 4.22
C CYS A 37 -12.52 -2.46 3.22
N ASP A 38 -11.89 -2.53 2.05
CA ASP A 38 -12.13 -3.59 1.07
C ASP A 38 -11.67 -4.95 1.60
N ILE A 39 -10.53 -4.96 2.28
CA ILE A 39 -10.00 -6.11 3.01
C ILE A 39 -10.02 -5.75 4.49
N SER A 40 -11.12 -6.13 5.14
CA SER A 40 -11.48 -5.66 6.49
C SER A 40 -10.59 -6.21 7.60
N LYS A 41 -9.96 -7.36 7.40
CA LYS A 41 -9.06 -8.03 8.35
C LYS A 41 -7.73 -8.31 7.69
N PHE A 42 -6.68 -8.48 8.48
CA PHE A 42 -5.39 -8.90 7.95
C PHE A 42 -5.50 -10.26 7.27
N GLU A 43 -5.36 -10.27 5.95
CA GLU A 43 -5.40 -11.48 5.13
C GLU A 43 -4.00 -11.79 4.57
N PRO A 44 -3.56 -13.06 4.57
CA PRO A 44 -2.23 -13.43 4.14
C PRO A 44 -2.12 -13.51 2.61
N PHE A 45 -1.10 -12.87 2.05
CA PHE A 45 -0.74 -12.94 0.63
C PHE A 45 0.71 -13.40 0.48
N LEU A 46 0.90 -14.47 -0.31
CA LEU A 46 2.22 -15.03 -0.58
C LEU A 46 2.93 -14.25 -1.68
N ILE A 47 2.30 -14.13 -2.86
CA ILE A 47 2.71 -13.28 -3.97
C ILE A 47 1.43 -12.91 -4.72
N GLN A 48 1.08 -11.63 -4.76
CA GLN A 48 -0.12 -11.15 -5.45
C GLN A 48 0.16 -9.79 -6.08
N LEU A 49 -0.18 -9.64 -7.37
CA LEU A 49 -0.26 -8.35 -8.04
C LEU A 49 -1.69 -7.82 -7.95
N PHE A 50 -1.83 -6.58 -7.51
CA PHE A 50 -3.09 -5.85 -7.46
C PHE A 50 -3.08 -4.78 -8.54
N HIS A 51 -4.08 -4.83 -9.44
CA HIS A 51 -4.20 -3.87 -10.52
C HIS A 51 -4.41 -2.44 -10.03
N SER A 52 -4.14 -1.48 -10.93
CA SER A 52 -4.43 -0.08 -10.70
C SER A 52 -5.92 0.16 -10.52
N GLN A 53 -6.23 1.22 -9.78
CA GLN A 53 -7.59 1.69 -9.53
C GLN A 53 -7.67 3.17 -9.87
N VAL A 54 -8.88 3.66 -10.13
CA VAL A 54 -9.15 5.07 -10.45
C VAL A 54 -8.95 6.01 -9.26
N GLU A 55 -8.95 5.47 -8.05
CA GLU A 55 -8.83 6.21 -6.81
C GLU A 55 -7.60 5.79 -6.01
N ASP A 56 -7.14 6.71 -5.16
CA ASP A 56 -6.09 6.44 -4.19
C ASP A 56 -6.55 5.40 -3.17
N ARG A 57 -5.61 4.55 -2.74
CA ARG A 57 -5.84 3.50 -1.75
C ARG A 57 -4.77 3.57 -0.66
N ILE A 58 -5.11 3.13 0.54
CA ILE A 58 -4.12 2.83 1.56
C ILE A 58 -4.00 1.32 1.71
N VAL A 59 -2.78 0.82 1.62
CA VAL A 59 -2.44 -0.53 2.04
C VAL A 59 -1.87 -0.49 3.44
N ILE A 60 -2.43 -1.31 4.32
CA ILE A 60 -1.87 -1.55 5.63
C ILE A 60 -1.33 -2.97 5.59
N PHE A 61 -0.08 -3.15 5.94
CA PHE A 61 0.55 -4.46 5.84
C PHE A 61 1.51 -4.71 6.98
N ARG A 62 1.68 -5.99 7.28
CA ARG A 62 2.70 -6.50 8.20
C ARG A 62 3.28 -7.79 7.65
N HIS A 63 4.48 -8.15 8.08
CA HIS A 63 5.03 -9.44 7.72
C HIS A 63 4.11 -10.56 8.23
N ARG A 64 4.02 -11.64 7.46
CA ARG A 64 3.37 -12.85 7.95
C ARG A 64 4.20 -13.41 9.11
N PRO A 65 3.58 -13.84 10.24
CA PRO A 65 4.27 -14.55 11.30
C PRO A 65 4.84 -15.86 10.77
N SER A 66 6.09 -15.84 10.32
CA SER A 66 6.78 -16.99 9.73
C SER A 66 8.27 -16.93 10.07
N LYS A 67 8.96 -18.07 9.95
CA LYS A 67 10.41 -18.14 10.22
C LYS A 67 11.24 -17.31 9.23
N THR A 68 10.65 -16.89 8.11
CA THR A 68 11.28 -16.10 7.05
C THR A 68 10.81 -14.65 7.15
N LEU A 69 11.75 -13.71 7.38
CA LEU A 69 11.49 -12.27 7.54
C LEU A 69 11.36 -11.53 6.19
N LEU A 70 10.52 -12.02 5.27
CA LEU A 70 10.52 -11.55 3.88
C LEU A 70 9.20 -10.90 3.45
N GLY A 71 8.57 -10.08 4.31
CA GLY A 71 7.42 -9.28 3.92
C GLY A 71 7.83 -8.12 3.00
N CYS A 72 7.20 -7.97 1.84
CA CYS A 72 7.46 -6.90 0.89
C CYS A 72 6.17 -6.35 0.27
N ILE A 73 6.10 -5.02 0.14
CA ILE A 73 5.14 -4.32 -0.72
C ILE A 73 5.93 -3.45 -1.70
N ARG A 74 5.54 -3.49 -2.97
CA ARG A 74 6.07 -2.59 -4.00
C ARG A 74 4.93 -1.93 -4.75
N VAL A 75 4.92 -0.61 -4.83
CA VAL A 75 3.98 0.16 -5.65
C VAL A 75 4.68 0.58 -6.93
N LEU A 76 4.01 0.34 -8.05
CA LEU A 76 4.53 0.54 -9.40
C LEU A 76 3.60 1.50 -10.15
N GLU A 77 4.20 2.32 -11.01
CA GLU A 77 3.40 3.10 -11.97
C GLU A 77 2.60 2.16 -12.87
N GLY A 78 1.33 2.49 -13.13
CA GLY A 78 0.49 1.74 -14.05
C GLY A 78 0.74 2.09 -15.52
N ASP A 79 0.24 1.22 -16.40
CA ASP A 79 0.53 1.24 -17.83
C ASP A 79 0.07 2.53 -18.55
N GLU A 80 -0.95 3.22 -18.04
CA GLU A 80 -1.42 4.49 -18.61
C GLU A 80 -0.42 5.64 -18.42
N ASN A 81 0.37 5.61 -17.34
CA ASN A 81 1.42 6.60 -17.09
C ASN A 81 2.70 6.31 -17.88
N GLN A 82 2.94 5.05 -18.26
CA GLN A 82 4.10 4.64 -19.05
C GLN A 82 4.01 5.08 -20.52
N LYS A 83 2.79 5.27 -21.07
CA LYS A 83 2.56 5.73 -22.46
C LYS A 83 3.04 7.16 -22.76
N LYS A 84 3.57 7.90 -21.77
CA LYS A 84 4.17 9.23 -21.98
C LYS A 84 5.69 9.22 -22.12
N GLN A 85 6.35 8.07 -22.01
CA GLN A 85 7.78 7.90 -22.28
C GLN A 85 8.00 6.95 -23.46
N ASP A 86 7.49 7.34 -24.63
CA ASP A 86 7.97 6.79 -25.90
C ASP A 86 9.35 7.38 -26.21
N ASP A 87 10.39 6.72 -25.72
CA ASP A 87 11.63 6.51 -26.49
C ASP A 87 12.52 5.47 -25.80
N LYS A 88 12.45 4.23 -26.31
CA LYS A 88 13.46 3.18 -26.21
C LYS A 88 14.13 2.96 -24.84
N LYS A 89 13.43 2.34 -23.89
CA LYS A 89 14.08 1.43 -22.92
C LYS A 89 13.16 0.23 -22.66
N GLN A 90 13.74 -0.97 -22.64
CA GLN A 90 13.07 -2.18 -22.16
C GLN A 90 12.34 -1.84 -20.85
N GLY A 91 11.03 -2.11 -20.81
CA GLY A 91 10.11 -1.62 -19.79
C GLY A 91 10.54 -1.98 -18.37
N THR A 92 11.28 -1.09 -17.74
CA THR A 92 11.49 -1.11 -16.30
C THR A 92 10.29 -0.46 -15.67
N GLU A 93 9.42 -1.26 -15.06
CA GLU A 93 8.31 -0.76 -14.25
C GLU A 93 8.88 0.21 -13.21
N THR A 94 8.39 1.45 -13.21
CA THR A 94 8.94 2.48 -12.32
C THR A 94 8.33 2.30 -10.94
N THR A 95 9.19 2.01 -9.95
CA THR A 95 8.80 1.89 -8.55
C THR A 95 8.47 3.26 -7.97
N VAL A 96 7.22 3.44 -7.53
CA VAL A 96 6.74 4.63 -6.83
C VAL A 96 7.26 4.65 -5.40
N TRP A 97 7.18 3.49 -4.74
CA TRP A 97 7.82 3.21 -3.44
C TRP A 97 7.79 1.71 -3.16
N GLU A 98 8.66 1.25 -2.27
CA GLU A 98 8.63 -0.13 -1.77
C GLU A 98 9.09 -0.18 -0.32
N ILE A 99 8.65 -1.22 0.40
CA ILE A 99 9.24 -1.66 1.67
C ILE A 99 9.66 -3.11 1.48
N MET A 100 10.96 -3.35 1.61
CA MET A 100 11.53 -4.69 1.69
C MET A 100 11.74 -5.08 3.15
N GLU A 101 11.61 -6.36 3.46
CA GLU A 101 11.86 -6.93 4.80
C GLU A 101 11.11 -6.20 5.92
N ALA A 102 9.80 -5.99 5.73
CA ALA A 102 8.97 -5.29 6.70
C ALA A 102 9.07 -5.92 8.11
N LYS A 103 9.59 -5.16 9.09
CA LYS A 103 9.66 -5.56 10.50
C LYS A 103 8.73 -4.66 11.32
N GLY A 104 7.44 -4.94 11.22
CA GLY A 104 6.38 -4.19 11.90
C GLY A 104 5.13 -4.05 11.04
N VAL A 105 4.28 -3.10 11.40
CA VAL A 105 3.09 -2.72 10.63
C VAL A 105 3.33 -1.39 9.94
N TYR A 106 2.93 -1.29 8.69
CA TYR A 106 3.08 -0.09 7.88
C TYR A 106 1.75 0.26 7.23
N ALA A 107 1.54 1.55 7.00
CA ALA A 107 0.53 2.04 6.06
C ALA A 107 1.22 2.77 4.92
N GLY A 108 0.79 2.49 3.68
CA GLY A 108 1.32 3.11 2.48
C GLY A 108 0.21 3.60 1.55
N LEU A 109 0.40 4.79 0.99
CA LEU A 109 -0.48 5.37 -0.02
C LEU A 109 -0.15 4.80 -1.39
N ILE A 110 -1.11 4.10 -1.99
CA ILE A 110 -1.09 3.67 -3.39
C ILE A 110 -1.84 4.73 -4.20
N PRO A 111 -1.14 5.55 -5.01
CA PRO A 111 -1.82 6.56 -5.81
C PRO A 111 -2.73 5.94 -6.87
N ALA A 112 -3.75 6.68 -7.29
CA ALA A 112 -4.59 6.35 -8.43
C ALA A 112 -3.72 6.05 -9.66
N GLY A 113 -4.16 5.07 -10.45
CA GLY A 113 -3.41 4.59 -11.62
C GLY A 113 -2.18 3.74 -11.29
N CYS A 114 -1.82 3.55 -10.01
CA CYS A 114 -0.70 2.68 -9.62
C CYS A 114 -1.18 1.26 -9.25
N ARG A 115 -0.41 0.27 -9.68
CA ARG A 115 -0.54 -1.14 -9.26
C ARG A 115 0.40 -1.41 -8.09
N PHE A 116 0.19 -2.49 -7.37
CA PHE A 116 1.14 -2.89 -6.31
C PHE A 116 1.25 -4.39 -6.16
N GLU A 117 2.43 -4.83 -5.74
CA GLU A 117 2.76 -6.22 -5.44
C GLU A 117 2.80 -6.42 -3.93
N ALA A 118 2.21 -7.51 -3.46
CA ALA A 118 2.28 -7.96 -2.08
C ALA A 118 2.95 -9.33 -2.01
N MET A 119 4.03 -9.44 -1.24
CA MET A 119 4.82 -10.65 -1.11
C MET A 119 5.06 -11.01 0.36
N TYR A 120 4.60 -12.18 0.78
CA TYR A 120 4.73 -12.72 2.15
C TYR A 120 4.28 -11.76 3.27
N VAL A 121 3.19 -11.03 3.03
CA VAL A 121 2.60 -10.08 3.98
C VAL A 121 1.19 -10.51 4.38
N GLU A 122 0.72 -10.00 5.50
CA GLU A 122 -0.71 -9.85 5.76
C GLU A 122 -1.11 -8.42 5.44
N LEU A 123 -2.25 -8.21 4.79
CA LEU A 123 -2.70 -6.87 4.41
C LEU A 123 -4.17 -6.59 4.73
N ARG A 124 -4.45 -5.30 4.93
CA ARG A 124 -5.76 -4.67 4.88
C ARG A 124 -5.71 -3.58 3.81
N LEU A 125 -6.83 -3.36 3.11
CA LEU A 125 -6.95 -2.32 2.10
C LEU A 125 -8.07 -1.36 2.48
N ILE A 126 -7.76 -0.06 2.39
CA ILE A 126 -8.70 1.03 2.59
C ILE A 126 -8.80 1.79 1.27
N THR A 127 -10.02 1.89 0.74
CA THR A 127 -10.33 2.68 -0.47
C THR A 127 -10.87 4.04 -0.10
N LYS A 128 -10.55 5.04 -0.91
CA LYS A 128 -11.26 6.32 -0.90
C LYS A 128 -12.74 6.11 -1.32
N ARG A 129 -13.62 7.04 -0.97
CA ARG A 129 -14.99 7.11 -1.49
C ARG A 129 -15.10 8.16 -2.59
#